data_AF-G0HB20-F1
#
_entry.id   AF-G0HB20-F1
#
_cell.length_a   1.000
_cell.length_b   1.000
_cell.length_c   1.000
_cell.angle_alpha   90.00
_cell.angle_beta   90.00
_cell.angle_gamma   90.00
#
_symmetry.space_group_name_H-M   'P 1'
#
loop_
_entity.id
_entity.type
_entity.pdbx_description
1 polymer ?
#
loop_
_entity_poly.entity_id
_entity_poly.type
_entity_poly.pdbx_seq_one_letter_code
_entity_poly.pdbx_strand_id
1 'polypeptide(L)'
;MAIRFHCCGRTYPCLHCHDVAEDHSVTPWPTATADERSVDAVLCRVCGSWLTVGEYLGLYAEFHPSLFAELPGDSNPPDFAGVVEPRRRRCPHCAASFNPGCALHAHIYFQVRADRVD
;
A
#
# COMPACT_ATOMS: atom_id res chain seq x y z
N MET A 1 -4.10 -5.66 9.53
CA MET A 1 -4.69 -5.52 8.18
C MET A 1 -4.59 -6.85 7.44
N ALA A 2 -5.24 -6.98 6.30
CA ALA A 2 -5.10 -8.08 5.36
C ALA A 2 -5.05 -7.54 3.94
N ILE A 3 -4.47 -8.30 3.01
CA ILE A 3 -4.23 -7.87 1.63
C ILE A 3 -5.06 -8.77 0.71
N ARG A 4 -5.77 -8.17 -0.23
CA ARG A 4 -6.41 -8.86 -1.36
C ARG A 4 -5.35 -9.08 -2.43
N PHE A 5 -5.10 -10.34 -2.78
CA PHE A 5 -4.06 -10.71 -3.74
C PHE A 5 -4.59 -10.60 -5.17
N HIS A 6 -3.81 -9.99 -6.08
CA HIS A 6 -4.22 -9.82 -7.47
C HIS A 6 -4.35 -11.14 -8.22
N CYS A 7 -3.50 -12.12 -7.92
CA CYS A 7 -3.50 -13.43 -8.59
C CYS A 7 -4.82 -14.20 -8.44
N CYS A 8 -5.52 -14.08 -7.30
CA CYS A 8 -6.69 -14.91 -7.01
C CYS A 8 -7.86 -14.17 -6.37
N GLY A 9 -7.74 -12.88 -6.06
CA GLY A 9 -8.77 -12.07 -5.42
C GLY A 9 -9.05 -12.43 -3.95
N ARG A 10 -8.37 -13.42 -3.38
CA ARG A 10 -8.51 -13.84 -1.98
C ARG A 10 -7.74 -12.92 -1.03
N THR A 11 -8.20 -12.86 0.22
CA THR A 11 -7.68 -11.92 1.22
C THR A 11 -6.94 -12.67 2.32
N TYR A 12 -5.64 -12.38 2.48
CA TYR A 12 -4.78 -13.03 3.47
C TYR A 12 -4.06 -12.01 4.36
N PRO A 13 -3.69 -12.37 5.61
CA PRO A 13 -2.91 -11.49 6.47
C PRO A 13 -1.52 -11.16 5.93
N CYS A 14 -0.89 -12.08 5.18
CA CYS A 14 0.44 -11.93 4.59
C CYS A 14 0.68 -12.92 3.44
N LEU A 15 1.80 -12.75 2.72
CA LEU A 15 2.30 -13.67 1.70
C LEU A 15 2.42 -15.11 2.20
N HIS A 16 2.99 -15.34 3.39
CA HIS A 16 3.16 -16.71 3.90
C HIS A 16 1.82 -17.44 4.10
N CYS A 17 0.79 -16.74 4.61
CA CYS A 17 -0.54 -17.33 4.73
C CYS A 17 -1.17 -17.64 3.37
N HIS A 18 -0.88 -16.84 2.35
CA HIS A 18 -1.28 -17.12 0.97
C HIS A 18 -0.57 -18.38 0.47
N ASP A 19 0.76 -18.46 0.55
CA ASP A 19 1.56 -19.56 -0.02
C ASP A 19 1.26 -20.91 0.65
N VAL A 20 0.82 -20.92 1.91
CA VAL A 20 0.35 -22.13 2.59
C VAL A 20 -1.04 -22.56 2.08
N ALA A 21 -1.89 -21.62 1.67
CA ALA A 21 -3.27 -21.87 1.26
C ALA A 21 -3.43 -22.07 -0.26
N GLU A 22 -2.45 -21.65 -1.05
CA GLU A 22 -2.51 -21.53 -2.50
C GLU A 22 -1.34 -22.22 -3.19
N ASP A 23 -1.62 -22.90 -4.30
CA ASP A 23 -0.60 -23.59 -5.12
C ASP A 23 -0.18 -22.76 -6.33
N HIS A 24 -0.11 -21.44 -6.16
CA HIS A 24 0.32 -20.52 -7.22
C HIS A 24 1.13 -19.36 -6.68
N SER A 25 2.04 -18.85 -7.51
CA SER A 25 2.81 -17.66 -7.19
C SER A 25 1.96 -16.40 -7.24
N VAL A 26 2.31 -15.43 -6.40
CA VAL A 26 1.67 -14.13 -6.40
C VAL A 26 1.96 -13.35 -7.68
N THR A 27 1.00 -12.53 -8.09
CA THR A 27 1.20 -11.47 -9.08
C THR A 27 0.89 -10.14 -8.40
N PRO A 28 1.69 -9.09 -8.63
CA PRO A 28 1.44 -7.78 -8.03
C PRO A 28 0.30 -7.06 -8.77
N TRP A 29 -0.49 -6.27 -8.04
CA TRP A 29 -1.47 -5.36 -8.62
C TRP A 29 -0.76 -4.34 -9.53
N PRO A 30 -1.25 -4.11 -10.75
CA PRO A 30 -0.77 -3.00 -11.56
C PRO A 30 -1.13 -1.67 -10.89
N THR A 31 -0.29 -0.66 -11.06
CA THR A 31 -0.47 0.65 -10.40
C THR A 31 -0.11 1.83 -11.31
N ALA A 32 -0.08 1.64 -12.62
CA ALA A 32 0.34 2.67 -13.58
C ALA A 32 -0.75 3.73 -13.78
N THR A 33 -2.02 3.34 -13.79
CA THR A 33 -3.16 4.24 -14.03
C THR A 33 -3.96 4.56 -12.75
N ALA A 34 -4.78 5.61 -12.79
CA ALA A 34 -5.67 5.95 -11.68
C ALA A 34 -6.74 4.87 -11.45
N ASP A 35 -7.25 4.27 -12.54
CA ASP A 35 -8.24 3.19 -12.46
C ASP A 35 -7.65 1.95 -11.78
N GLU A 36 -6.42 1.56 -12.17
CA GLU A 36 -5.69 0.47 -11.53
C GLU A 36 -5.43 0.73 -10.04
N ARG A 37 -5.26 1.99 -9.64
CA ARG A 37 -5.05 2.38 -8.24
C ARG A 37 -6.35 2.48 -7.44
N SER A 38 -7.51 2.47 -8.07
CA SER A 38 -8.82 2.70 -7.41
C SER A 38 -9.48 1.42 -6.91
N VAL A 39 -8.85 0.26 -7.08
CA VAL A 39 -9.36 -1.02 -6.58
C VAL A 39 -9.04 -1.22 -5.10
N ASP A 40 -10.00 -1.72 -4.32
CA ASP A 40 -9.76 -2.11 -2.93
C ASP A 40 -8.65 -3.17 -2.85
N ALA A 41 -7.68 -3.01 -1.96
CA ALA A 41 -6.60 -4.00 -1.85
C ALA A 41 -6.24 -4.29 -0.41
N VAL A 42 -6.53 -3.38 0.52
CA VAL A 42 -6.09 -3.52 1.90
C VAL A 42 -7.27 -3.39 2.85
N LEU A 43 -7.55 -4.46 3.58
CA LEU A 43 -8.59 -4.52 4.59
C LEU A 43 -8.02 -4.14 5.96
N CYS A 44 -8.59 -3.13 6.60
CA CYS A 44 -8.38 -2.91 8.02
C CYS A 44 -9.12 -3.99 8.82
N ARG A 45 -8.39 -4.86 9.51
CA ARG A 45 -8.97 -5.95 10.32
C ARG A 45 -9.55 -5.47 11.65
N VAL A 46 -9.39 -4.20 12.01
CA VAL A 46 -9.94 -3.61 13.25
C VAL A 46 -11.33 -3.03 12.99
N CYS A 47 -11.45 -2.14 12.01
CA CYS A 47 -12.73 -1.48 11.70
C CYS A 47 -13.45 -2.03 10.47
N GLY A 48 -12.82 -2.90 9.67
CA GLY A 48 -13.42 -3.48 8.47
C GLY A 48 -13.37 -2.60 7.22
N SER A 49 -12.81 -1.38 7.29
CA SER A 49 -12.69 -0.51 6.11
C SER A 49 -11.72 -1.10 5.07
N TRP A 50 -12.10 -1.02 3.80
CA TRP A 50 -11.20 -1.24 2.68
C TRP A 50 -10.47 0.05 2.32
N LEU A 51 -9.20 -0.08 1.96
CA LEU A 51 -8.42 0.95 1.31
C LEU A 51 -8.13 0.47 -0.10
N THR A 52 -8.22 1.41 -1.05
CA THR A 52 -7.75 1.23 -2.41
C THR A 52 -6.23 1.08 -2.45
N VAL A 53 -5.71 0.56 -3.58
CA VAL A 53 -4.27 0.51 -3.85
C VAL A 53 -3.64 1.89 -3.68
N GLY A 54 -4.24 2.92 -4.27
CA GLY A 54 -3.75 4.30 -4.21
C GLY A 54 -3.74 4.88 -2.80
N GLU A 55 -4.83 4.71 -2.05
CA GLU A 55 -4.90 5.16 -0.65
C GLU A 55 -3.85 4.47 0.21
N TYR A 56 -3.68 3.16 0.07
CA TYR A 56 -2.68 2.42 0.82
C TYR A 56 -1.26 2.91 0.49
N LEU A 57 -0.91 3.02 -0.79
CA LEU A 57 0.43 3.49 -1.22
C LEU A 57 0.68 4.95 -0.82
N GLY A 58 -0.34 5.80 -0.83
CA GLY A 58 -0.27 7.20 -0.37
C GLY A 58 0.13 7.31 1.11
N LEU A 59 -0.17 6.31 1.95
CA LEU A 59 0.31 6.28 3.33
C LEU A 59 1.84 6.12 3.44
N TYR A 60 2.51 5.65 2.38
CA TYR A 60 3.94 5.33 2.37
C TYR A 60 4.78 6.23 1.45
N ALA A 61 4.15 6.95 0.52
CA ALA A 61 4.82 7.80 -0.47
C ALA A 61 5.70 8.91 0.13
N GLU A 62 5.37 9.40 1.33
CA GLU A 62 6.12 10.48 1.97
C GLU A 62 7.53 10.10 2.48
N PHE A 63 7.86 8.82 2.61
CA PHE A 63 9.21 8.38 3.05
C PHE A 63 10.10 7.88 1.92
N HIS A 64 9.54 7.72 0.72
CA HIS A 64 10.24 7.19 -0.44
C HIS A 64 9.78 7.92 -1.72
N PRO A 65 10.17 9.20 -1.91
CA PRO A 65 9.75 10.00 -3.06
C PRO A 65 10.13 9.37 -4.41
N SER A 66 11.19 8.57 -4.42
CA SER A 66 11.71 7.81 -5.57
C SER A 66 10.83 6.63 -5.99
N LEU A 67 9.97 6.10 -5.12
CA LEU A 67 9.01 5.03 -5.47
C LEU A 67 7.82 5.55 -6.30
N PHE A 68 7.58 6.88 -6.31
CA PHE A 68 6.35 7.49 -6.85
C PHE A 68 6.59 8.73 -7.73
N ALA A 69 7.83 8.96 -8.18
CA ALA A 69 8.13 10.12 -9.02
C ALA A 69 7.43 10.03 -10.40
N GLU A 70 6.69 11.11 -10.68
CA GLU A 70 6.08 11.56 -11.94
C GLU A 70 4.63 11.12 -12.25
N LEU A 71 3.66 11.73 -11.54
CA LEU A 71 2.40 12.14 -12.15
C LEU A 71 2.40 13.67 -12.28
N PRO A 72 2.35 14.25 -13.49
CA PRO A 72 2.27 15.70 -13.65
C PRO A 72 0.85 16.18 -13.32
N GLY A 73 0.66 16.97 -12.25
CA GLY A 73 -0.60 17.69 -12.05
C GLY A 73 -0.95 18.17 -10.64
N ASP A 74 -0.43 17.58 -9.58
CA ASP A 74 -0.98 17.85 -8.24
C ASP A 74 -0.27 19.02 -7.56
N SER A 75 -0.77 20.22 -7.83
CA SER A 75 -0.39 21.46 -7.13
C SER A 75 -1.10 21.56 -5.79
N ASN A 76 -0.49 21.04 -4.73
CA ASN A 76 -0.88 21.39 -3.37
C ASN A 76 0.33 21.36 -2.41
N PRO A 77 0.85 22.49 -1.94
CA PRO A 77 1.74 22.50 -0.79
C PRO A 77 0.91 22.69 0.50
N PRO A 78 1.32 22.10 1.62
CA PRO A 78 1.04 22.74 2.89
C PRO A 78 2.34 23.21 3.53
N ASP A 79 2.45 24.52 3.67
CA ASP A 79 3.08 25.15 4.81
C ASP A 79 2.54 24.51 6.09
N PHE A 80 3.33 23.70 6.78
CA PHE A 80 3.25 23.56 8.24
C PHE A 80 4.60 23.08 8.79
N ALA A 81 5.42 24.06 9.18
CA ALA A 81 6.59 23.86 10.03
C ALA A 81 6.13 23.44 11.43
N GLY A 82 6.42 22.20 11.81
CA GLY A 82 6.23 21.67 13.16
C GLY A 82 6.47 20.16 13.16
N VAL A 83 7.48 19.69 13.89
CA VAL A 83 7.84 18.26 13.94
C VAL A 83 6.68 17.47 14.57
N VAL A 84 5.83 16.90 13.73
CA VAL A 84 4.82 15.92 14.12
C VAL A 84 5.37 14.55 13.71
N GLU A 85 5.69 13.71 14.69
CA GLU A 85 6.06 12.30 14.48
C GLU A 85 5.19 11.66 13.39
N PRO A 86 5.76 11.00 12.36
CA PRO A 86 4.98 10.59 11.22
C PRO A 86 3.94 9.54 11.61
N ARG A 87 2.66 9.92 11.63
CA ARG A 87 1.50 9.04 11.87
C ARG A 87 1.19 8.08 10.71
N ARG A 88 2.21 7.68 9.96
CA ARG A 88 2.06 6.99 8.68
C ARG A 88 2.30 5.51 8.90
N ARG A 89 1.42 4.64 8.38
CA ARG A 89 1.13 3.24 8.81
C ARG A 89 -0.05 3.09 9.77
N ARG A 90 -1.11 3.91 9.66
CA ARG A 90 -2.36 3.70 10.41
C ARG A 90 -3.54 3.70 9.46
N CYS A 91 -4.60 2.99 9.83
CA CYS A 91 -5.87 3.07 9.12
C CYS A 91 -6.45 4.50 9.21
N PRO A 92 -6.81 5.15 8.10
CA PRO A 92 -7.37 6.51 8.12
C PRO A 92 -8.74 6.59 8.81
N HIS A 93 -9.45 5.46 8.92
CA HIS A 93 -10.80 5.42 9.51
C HIS A 93 -10.82 5.17 11.02
N CYS A 94 -9.86 4.42 11.57
CA CYS A 94 -9.86 4.05 13.00
C CYS A 94 -8.53 4.27 13.72
N ALA A 95 -7.52 4.81 13.03
CA ALA A 95 -6.17 5.04 13.53
C ALA A 95 -5.42 3.80 14.04
N ALA A 96 -5.96 2.58 13.83
CA ALA A 96 -5.29 1.34 14.15
C ALA A 96 -3.98 1.23 13.36
N SER A 97 -2.90 0.84 14.05
CA SER A 97 -1.60 0.63 13.42
C SER A 97 -1.66 -0.51 12.41
N PHE A 98 -1.15 -0.25 11.22
CA PHE A 98 -0.83 -1.29 10.25
C PHE A 98 0.50 -1.95 10.63
N ASN A 99 0.67 -3.20 10.21
CA ASN A 99 1.90 -3.94 10.46
C ASN A 99 3.06 -3.22 9.74
N PRO A 100 4.09 -2.75 10.46
CA PRO A 100 5.19 -2.00 9.87
C PRO A 100 5.98 -2.83 8.82
N GLY A 101 6.00 -4.17 8.95
CA GLY A 101 6.67 -5.05 7.99
C GLY A 101 5.97 -5.16 6.64
N CYS A 102 4.70 -4.81 6.54
CA CYS A 102 3.99 -4.87 5.26
C CYS A 102 4.36 -3.75 4.29
N ALA A 103 4.88 -2.62 4.81
CA ALA A 103 5.42 -1.54 3.99
C ALA A 103 6.64 -2.01 3.18
N LEU A 104 7.53 -2.79 3.82
CA LEU A 104 8.74 -3.34 3.21
C LEU A 104 8.44 -4.28 2.05
N HIS A 105 7.25 -4.89 2.07
CA HIS A 105 6.80 -5.86 1.07
C HIS A 105 5.83 -5.26 0.05
N ALA A 106 5.67 -3.94 -0.02
CA ALA A 106 4.76 -3.32 -0.98
C ALA A 106 5.06 -3.76 -2.44
N HIS A 107 6.34 -3.91 -2.78
CA HIS A 107 6.81 -4.39 -4.09
C HIS A 107 6.40 -5.84 -4.44
N ILE A 108 6.02 -6.66 -3.44
CA ILE A 108 5.49 -8.01 -3.66
C ILE A 108 4.02 -7.94 -4.08
N TYR A 109 3.26 -7.01 -3.49
CA TYR A 109 1.80 -6.92 -3.68
C TYR A 109 1.38 -5.92 -4.76
N PHE A 110 2.21 -4.91 -5.05
CA PHE A 110 1.92 -3.79 -5.93
C PHE A 110 3.12 -3.53 -6.85
N GLN A 111 2.85 -3.18 -8.11
CA GLN A 111 3.87 -2.81 -9.09
C GLN A 111 4.43 -1.40 -8.83
N VAL A 112 5.14 -1.24 -7.72
CA VAL A 112 5.91 -0.02 -7.43
C VAL A 112 7.28 -0.12 -8.10
N ARG A 113 7.77 0.98 -8.69
CA ARG A 113 9.12 1.00 -9.27
C ARG A 113 10.11 0.80 -8.12
N ALA A 114 10.81 -0.33 -8.10
CA ALA A 114 11.99 -0.49 -7.26
C ALA A 114 13.08 0.44 -7.80
N ASP A 115 13.28 1.57 -7.15
CA ASP A 115 14.56 2.25 -7.24
C ASP A 115 15.65 1.27 -6.81
N ARG A 116 16.57 1.05 -7.74
CA ARG A 116 17.68 0.09 -7.66
C ARG A 116 18.38 0.22 -6.31
N VAL A 117 18.48 -0.89 -5.59
CA VAL A 117 19.54 -1.06 -4.59
C VAL A 117 20.83 -1.26 -5.38
N ASP A 118 21.60 -0.18 -5.55
CA ASP A 118 23.05 -0.21 -5.80
C ASP A 118 23.72 0.77 -4.83
#